data_AF-A0A842LU86-F1
#
_entry.id   AF-A0A842LU86-F1
#
_cell.length_a   1.000
_cell.length_b   1.000
_cell.length_c   1.000
_cell.angle_alpha   90.00
_cell.angle_beta   90.00
_cell.angle_gamma   90.00
#
_symmetry.space_group_name_H-M   'P 1'
#
loop_
_entity.id
_entity.type
_entity.pdbx_description
1 polymer ?
#
loop_
_entity_poly.entity_id
_entity_poly.type
_entity_poly.pdbx_seq_one_letter_code
_entity_poly.pdbx_strand_id
1 'polypeptide(L)'
;MTAELLEFLEELSRALIASGNSVTDTERILWSVAESQGVEVEVSVLPTMIIIKAEGEVSRMGLAAQSPGMMPLHQVTEIYRLTDDVTSRRMEVGEALGELRGI
;
A
#
# COMPACT_ATOMS: atom_id res chain seq x y z
N MET A 1 -10.49 1.30 12.06
CA MET A 1 -10.26 2.30 11.01
C MET A 1 -8.78 2.65 10.83
N THR A 2 -8.12 3.41 11.71
CA THR A 2 -6.71 3.81 11.48
C THR A 2 -5.73 2.64 11.45
N ALA A 3 -5.89 1.65 12.35
CA ALA A 3 -5.06 0.44 12.36
C ALA A 3 -5.23 -0.44 11.10
N GLU A 4 -6.47 -0.62 10.62
CA GLU A 4 -6.76 -1.39 9.39
C GLU A 4 -6.24 -0.67 8.15
N LEU A 5 -6.32 0.66 8.11
CA LEU A 5 -5.72 1.47 7.07
C LEU A 5 -4.20 1.34 7.06
N LEU A 6 -3.55 1.37 8.21
CA LEU A 6 -2.11 1.16 8.30
C LEU A 6 -1.71 -0.23 7.81
N GLU A 7 -2.41 -1.28 8.24
CA GLU A 7 -2.19 -2.65 7.74
C GLU A 7 -2.40 -2.74 6.22
N PHE A 8 -3.43 -2.07 5.68
CA PHE A 8 -3.68 -2.02 4.25
C PHE A 8 -2.56 -1.31 3.49
N LEU A 9 -2.16 -0.12 3.94
CA LEU A 9 -1.08 0.65 3.34
C LEU A 9 0.25 -0.12 3.39
N GLU A 10 0.48 -0.87 4.47
CA GLU A 10 1.61 -1.77 4.57
C GLU A 10 1.58 -2.85 3.49
N GLU A 11 0.54 -3.68 3.43
CA GLU A 11 0.45 -4.76 2.44
C GLU A 11 0.45 -4.21 1.01
N LEU A 12 -0.20 -3.06 0.78
CA LEU A 12 -0.21 -2.40 -0.52
C LEU A 12 1.20 -1.95 -0.93
N SER A 13 1.98 -1.41 0.01
CA SER A 13 3.37 -1.03 -0.26
C SER A 13 4.24 -2.23 -0.66
N ARG A 14 4.07 -3.39 -0.01
CA ARG A 14 4.76 -4.64 -0.37
C ARG A 14 4.39 -5.07 -1.78
N ALA A 15 3.10 -5.09 -2.08
CA ALA A 15 2.57 -5.55 -3.35
C ALA A 15 3.03 -4.65 -4.51
N LEU A 16 2.99 -3.32 -4.31
CA LEU A 16 3.48 -2.35 -5.30
C LEU A 16 4.97 -2.54 -5.59
N ILE A 17 5.81 -2.69 -4.56
CA ILE A 17 7.26 -2.89 -4.75
C ILE A 17 7.53 -4.22 -5.44
N ALA A 18 6.84 -5.29 -5.04
CA ALA A 18 6.96 -6.60 -5.67
C ALA A 18 6.52 -6.59 -7.14
N SER A 19 5.54 -5.76 -7.51
CA SER A 19 5.12 -5.53 -8.90
C SER A 19 6.10 -4.71 -9.73
N GLY A 20 7.18 -4.20 -9.11
CA GLY A 20 8.19 -3.38 -9.77
C GLY A 20 7.85 -1.88 -9.83
N ASN A 21 6.89 -1.40 -9.03
CA ASN A 21 6.65 0.04 -8.93
C ASN A 21 7.88 0.76 -8.35
N SER A 22 8.09 1.98 -8.82
CA SER A 22 9.12 2.83 -8.23
C SER A 22 8.72 3.21 -6.80
N VAL A 23 9.74 3.51 -6.00
CA VAL A 23 9.56 4.04 -4.64
C VAL A 23 8.65 5.28 -4.63
N THR A 24 8.90 6.21 -5.54
CA THR A 24 8.14 7.48 -5.63
C THR A 24 6.69 7.25 -6.05
N ASP A 25 6.45 6.31 -6.97
CA ASP A 25 5.07 5.97 -7.36
C ASP A 25 4.32 5.28 -6.22
N THR A 26 5.01 4.40 -5.49
CA THR A 26 4.46 3.73 -4.31
C THR A 26 4.05 4.77 -3.27
N GLU A 27 4.93 5.73 -2.95
CA GLU A 27 4.64 6.82 -2.02
C GLU A 27 3.39 7.61 -2.43
N ARG A 28 3.33 8.05 -3.70
CA ARG A 28 2.18 8.79 -4.24
C ARG A 28 0.87 8.01 -4.13
N ILE A 29 0.90 6.70 -4.41
CA ILE A 29 -0.29 5.84 -4.32
C ILE A 29 -0.76 5.72 -2.86
N LEU A 30 0.15 5.43 -1.92
CA LEU A 30 -0.18 5.31 -0.50
C LEU A 30 -0.78 6.61 0.05
N TRP A 31 -0.23 7.76 -0.37
CA TRP A 31 -0.73 9.07 0.02
C TRP A 31 -2.15 9.31 -0.49
N SER A 32 -2.40 9.02 -1.78
CA SER A 32 -3.74 9.15 -2.39
C SER A 32 -4.77 8.25 -1.72
N VAL A 33 -4.40 7.02 -1.36
CA VAL A 33 -5.28 6.11 -0.64
C VAL A 33 -5.61 6.68 0.74
N ALA A 34 -4.61 7.08 1.53
CA ALA A 34 -4.85 7.61 2.87
C ALA A 34 -5.68 8.91 2.86
N GLU A 35 -5.38 9.83 1.94
CA GLU A 35 -6.13 11.07 1.75
C GLU A 35 -7.60 10.78 1.40
N SER A 36 -7.87 9.77 0.56
CA SER A 36 -9.23 9.34 0.24
C SER A 36 -10.02 8.87 1.47
N GLN A 37 -9.33 8.39 2.51
CA GLN A 37 -9.92 7.99 3.79
C GLN A 37 -10.01 9.15 4.79
N GLY A 38 -9.56 10.35 4.41
CA GLY A 38 -9.52 11.52 5.29
C GLY A 38 -8.44 11.44 6.38
N VAL A 39 -7.45 10.57 6.20
CA VAL A 39 -6.35 10.35 7.15
C VAL A 39 -5.08 10.95 6.57
N GLU A 40 -4.47 11.88 7.30
CA GLU A 40 -3.16 12.43 6.95
C GLU A 40 -2.07 11.41 7.32
N VAL A 41 -1.26 11.04 6.34
CA VAL A 41 -0.13 10.13 6.54
C VAL A 41 1.18 10.75 6.08
N GLU A 42 2.24 10.52 6.84
CA GLU A 42 3.61 10.80 6.42
C GLU A 42 4.23 9.48 5.96
N VAL A 43 4.62 9.42 4.69
CA VAL A 43 5.34 8.27 4.13
C VAL A 43 6.80 8.67 3.94
N SER A 44 7.73 7.85 4.43
CA SER A 44 9.16 8.03 4.20
C SER A 44 9.72 6.75 3.62
N VAL A 45 10.18 6.81 2.38
CA VAL A 45 10.80 5.67 1.71
C VAL A 45 12.32 5.79 1.75
N LEU A 46 12.94 4.79 2.34
CA LEU A 46 14.38 4.58 2.46
C LEU A 46 14.80 3.41 1.56
N PRO A 47 16.08 3.30 1.18
CA PRO A 47 16.55 2.24 0.27
C PRO A 47 16.19 0.81 0.68
N THR A 48 16.02 0.57 1.99
CA THR A 48 15.73 -0.74 2.57
C THR A 48 14.50 -0.73 3.47
N MET A 49 13.74 0.36 3.53
CA MET A 49 12.66 0.51 4.49
C MET A 49 11.59 1.49 4.03
N ILE A 50 10.33 1.21 4.33
CA ILE A 50 9.25 2.20 4.29
C ILE A 50 8.79 2.48 5.71
N ILE A 51 8.57 3.75 6.02
CA ILE A 51 7.98 4.19 7.28
C ILE A 51 6.67 4.89 6.92
N ILE A 52 5.57 4.46 7.54
CA ILE A 52 4.25 5.08 7.39
C ILE A 52 3.83 5.56 8.76
N LYS A 53 3.48 6.84 8.87
CA LYS A 53 2.98 7.42 10.11
C LYS A 53 1.59 8.00 9.87
N ALA A 54 0.61 7.55 10.65
CA ALA A 54 -0.78 7.99 10.57
C ALA A 54 -1.30 8.30 11.98
N GLU A 55 -1.83 9.50 12.21
CA GLU A 55 -2.49 9.90 13.47
C GLU A 55 -1.72 9.56 14.78
N GLY A 56 -0.38 9.54 14.74
CA GLY A 56 0.48 9.21 15.88
C GLY A 56 0.89 7.74 16.00
N GLU A 57 0.32 6.86 15.17
CA GLU A 57 0.82 5.49 14.97
C GLU A 57 1.93 5.47 13.93
N VAL A 58 2.94 4.61 14.12
CA VAL A 58 4.10 4.49 13.23
C VAL A 58 4.28 3.03 12.86
N SER A 59 4.08 2.74 11.58
CA SER A 59 4.48 1.48 10.96
C SER A 59 5.87 1.59 10.35
N ARG A 60 6.66 0.53 10.49
CA ARG A 60 7.99 0.39 9.89
C ARG A 60 8.08 -0.94 9.19
N MET A 61 8.41 -0.89 7.90
CA MET A 61 8.51 -2.06 7.05
C MET A 61 9.89 -2.16 6.43
N GLY A 62 10.61 -3.26 6.72
CA GLY A 62 11.82 -3.58 5.98
C GLY A 62 11.49 -4.05 4.56
N LEU A 63 12.14 -3.46 3.55
CA LEU A 63 12.07 -3.86 2.15
C LEU A 63 13.00 -5.06 1.85
N ALA A 64 13.31 -5.87 2.87
CA ALA A 64 14.35 -6.90 2.87
C ALA A 64 14.38 -7.67 1.55
N ALA A 65 15.38 -7.36 0.71
CA ALA A 65 15.64 -7.93 -0.61
C ALA A 65 14.35 -8.45 -1.31
N GLN A 66 13.35 -7.57 -1.47
CA GLN A 66 12.26 -7.80 -2.40
C GLN A 66 12.91 -7.78 -3.79
N SER A 67 13.47 -8.92 -4.21
CA SER A 67 13.89 -9.09 -5.59
C SER A 67 12.62 -8.86 -6.40
N PRO A 68 12.61 -7.94 -7.38
CA PRO A 68 11.45 -7.76 -8.23
C PRO A 68 11.10 -9.12 -8.83
N GLY A 69 10.10 -9.78 -8.24
CA GLY A 69 9.60 -11.03 -8.77
C GLY A 69 8.94 -10.70 -10.10
N MET A 70 8.95 -11.63 -11.05
CA MET A 70 8.03 -11.52 -12.17
C MET A 70 6.62 -11.80 -11.63
N MET A 71 6.00 -10.80 -11.01
CA MET A 71 4.59 -10.85 -10.63
C MET A 71 3.76 -10.98 -11.91
N PRO A 72 2.90 -12.00 -12.02
CA PRO A 72 1.98 -12.14 -13.14
C PRO A 72 1.16 -10.86 -13.38
N LEU A 73 0.99 -10.48 -14.65
CA LEU A 73 0.29 -9.24 -15.01
C LEU A 73 -1.13 -9.13 -14.43
N HIS A 74 -1.84 -10.25 -14.27
CA HIS A 74 -3.16 -10.26 -13.67
C HIS A 74 -3.13 -9.84 -12.19
N GLN A 75 -2.11 -10.26 -11.43
CA GLN A 75 -1.92 -9.84 -10.04
C GLN A 75 -1.61 -8.34 -9.94
N VAL A 76 -0.76 -7.83 -10.84
CA VAL A 76 -0.49 -6.39 -10.93
C VAL A 76 -1.77 -5.62 -11.21
N THR A 77 -2.60 -6.11 -12.13
CA THR A 77 -3.88 -5.48 -12.47
C THR A 77 -4.85 -5.48 -11.29
N GLU A 78 -4.92 -6.57 -10.53
CA GLU A 78 -5.74 -6.64 -9.31
C GLU A 78 -5.29 -5.65 -8.23
N ILE A 79 -3.98 -5.46 -8.03
CA ILE A 79 -3.46 -4.46 -7.08
C ILE A 79 -3.95 -3.04 -7.45
N TYR A 80 -3.89 -2.68 -8.74
CA TYR A 80 -4.37 -1.36 -9.18
C TYR A 80 -5.89 -1.24 -9.11
N ARG A 81 -6.64 -2.31 -9.40
CA ARG A 81 -8.09 -2.33 -9.23
C ARG A 81 -8.46 -2.09 -7.76
N LEU A 82 -7.85 -2.82 -6.83
CA LEU A 82 -8.07 -2.64 -5.39
C LEU A 82 -7.73 -1.23 -4.93
N THR A 83 -6.62 -0.68 -5.40
CA THR A 83 -6.21 0.70 -5.10
C THR A 83 -7.26 1.70 -5.57
N ASP A 84 -7.77 1.55 -6.79
CA ASP A 84 -8.80 2.44 -7.36
C ASP A 84 -10.15 2.29 -6.64
N ASP A 85 -10.55 1.07 -6.30
CA ASP A 85 -11.80 0.80 -5.58
C ASP A 85 -11.79 1.39 -4.16
N VAL A 86 -10.68 1.29 -3.43
CA VAL A 86 -10.53 1.93 -2.11
C VAL A 86 -10.47 3.45 -2.24
N THR A 87 -9.67 3.97 -3.18
CA THR A 87 -9.51 5.43 -3.39
C THR A 87 -10.84 6.08 -3.80
N SER A 88 -11.62 5.39 -4.62
CA SER A 88 -12.96 5.83 -5.05
C SER A 88 -14.06 5.55 -4.02
N ARG A 89 -13.72 4.98 -2.86
CA ARG A 89 -14.67 4.54 -1.81
C ARG A 89 -15.76 3.60 -2.32
N ARG A 90 -15.43 2.76 -3.31
CA ARG A 90 -16.30 1.67 -3.80
C ARG A 90 -16.13 0.39 -3.00
N MET A 91 -15.03 0.28 -2.26
CA MET A 91 -14.69 -0.86 -1.41
C MET A 91 -14.14 -0.35 -0.07
N GLU A 92 -14.52 -1.02 1.01
CA GLU A 92 -14.03 -0.72 2.36
C GLU A 92 -12.59 -1.25 2.55
N VAL A 93 -11.79 -0.54 3.34
CA VAL A 93 -10.37 -0.86 3.56
C VAL A 93 -10.17 -2.30 4.08
N GLY A 94 -11.03 -2.75 5.00
CA GLY A 94 -10.95 -4.11 5.56
C GLY A 94 -11.22 -5.22 4.54
N GLU A 95 -12.13 -4.98 3.59
CA GLU A 95 -12.43 -5.90 2.49
C GLU A 95 -11.26 -5.96 1.51
N ALA A 96 -10.74 -4.79 1.10
CA ALA A 96 -9.60 -4.68 0.21
C ALA A 96 -8.33 -5.32 0.80
N LEU A 97 -8.09 -5.18 2.11
CA LEU A 97 -6.99 -5.85 2.81
C LEU A 97 -7.12 -7.37 2.76
N GLY A 98 -8.34 -7.90 2.87
CA GLY A 98 -8.62 -9.32 2.73
C GLY A 98 -8.29 -9.83 1.33
N GLU A 99 -8.73 -9.12 0.28
CA GLU A 99 -8.42 -9.47 -1.11
C GLU A 99 -6.94 -9.35 -1.43
N LEU A 100 -6.29 -8.28 -0.97
CA LEU A 100 -4.87 -8.02 -1.22
C LEU A 100 -3.95 -9.11 -0.65
N ARG A 101 -4.30 -9.68 0.51
CA ARG A 101 -3.58 -10.81 1.12
C ARG A 101 -3.73 -12.12 0.33
N GLY A 102 -4.68 -12.18 -0.60
CA GLY A 102 -4.91 -13.33 -1.48
C GLY A 102 -4.17 -13.26 -2.82
N ILE A 103 -3.48 -12.14 -3.09
CA ILE A 103 -2.65 -11.93 -4.30
C ILE A 103 -1.24 -12.45 -4.04
#